data_AF-A0A2V6NQB2-F1
#
_entry.id   AF-A0A2V6NQB2-F1
#
_cell.length_a   1.000
_cell.length_b   1.000
_cell.length_c   1.000
_cell.angle_alpha   90.00
_cell.angle_beta   90.00
_cell.angle_gamma   90.00
#
_symmetry.space_group_name_H-M   'P 1'
#
loop_
_entity.id
_entity.type
_entity.pdbx_description
1 polymer ?
#
loop_
_entity_poly.entity_id
_entity_poly.type
_entity_poly.pdbx_seq_one_letter_code
_entity_poly.pdbx_strand_id
1 'polypeptide(L)'
;DETLRVFTGNAFDLVGERRRTNVKADSSNHWLDETFEIKLRNHKKEPVEIRVVEHLFRWTNWEITEKSDPFTKTNAQTMEFRVPVKADEEKTIHYTVHYSW
;
A
#
# COMPACT_ATOMS: atom_id res chain seq x y z
N ASP A 1 -16.00 3.80 -2.45
CA ASP A 1 -15.78 3.13 -3.73
C ASP A 1 -14.29 3.20 -4.04
N GLU A 2 -13.51 2.24 -3.55
CA GLU A 2 -12.05 2.22 -3.71
C GLU A 2 -11.70 1.48 -5.00
N THR A 3 -11.26 2.23 -6.01
CA THR A 3 -10.89 1.70 -7.32
C THR A 3 -9.49 1.11 -7.25
N LEU A 4 -9.38 -0.16 -6.85
CA LEU A 4 -8.15 -0.94 -6.93
C LEU A 4 -7.79 -1.15 -8.41
N ARG A 5 -7.00 -0.23 -8.98
CA ARG A 5 -6.42 -0.35 -10.32
C ARG A 5 -5.17 -1.22 -10.26
N VAL A 6 -5.35 -2.53 -10.24
CA VAL A 6 -4.26 -3.48 -10.49
C VAL A 6 -4.03 -3.53 -12.01
N PHE A 7 -2.89 -3.03 -12.47
CA PHE A 7 -2.50 -3.11 -13.89
C PHE A 7 -2.33 -4.58 -14.27
N THR A 8 -3.31 -5.11 -14.98
CA THR A 8 -3.48 -6.52 -15.33
C THR A 8 -2.63 -6.86 -16.55
N GLY A 9 -1.37 -7.20 -16.34
CA GLY A 9 -0.67 -8.15 -17.20
C GLY A 9 -0.97 -9.56 -16.68
N ASN A 10 -1.96 -10.27 -17.24
CA ASN A 10 -2.42 -11.58 -16.75
C ASN A 10 -2.69 -11.61 -15.22
N ALA A 11 -3.59 -10.76 -14.70
CA ALA A 11 -3.85 -10.62 -13.25
C ALA A 11 -4.53 -11.82 -12.56
N PHE A 12 -4.70 -12.95 -13.24
CA PHE A 12 -5.23 -14.16 -12.60
C PHE A 12 -4.20 -14.83 -11.68
N ASP A 13 -2.90 -14.69 -11.96
CA ASP A 13 -1.83 -15.29 -11.14
C ASP A 13 -1.23 -14.32 -10.09
N LEU A 14 -1.66 -13.06 -10.08
CA LEU A 14 -1.16 -12.05 -9.14
C LEU A 14 -2.31 -11.65 -8.22
N VAL A 15 -2.19 -12.00 -6.95
CA VAL A 15 -3.18 -11.66 -5.94
C VAL A 15 -2.63 -10.52 -5.08
N GLY A 16 -3.38 -9.43 -5.00
CA GLY A 16 -3.09 -8.30 -4.12
C GLY A 16 -4.27 -8.08 -3.18
N GLU A 17 -4.07 -8.34 -1.89
CA GLU A 17 -5.09 -8.10 -0.86
C GLU A 17 -4.67 -6.93 0.02
N ARG A 18 -5.50 -5.88 0.07
CA ARG A 18 -5.30 -4.73 0.94
C ARG A 18 -6.21 -4.83 2.15
N ARG A 19 -5.62 -4.77 3.35
CA ARG A 19 -6.33 -4.83 4.63
C ARG A 19 -5.90 -3.69 5.53
N ARG A 20 -6.85 -2.90 6.03
CA ARG A 20 -6.58 -1.96 7.11
C ARG A 20 -6.54 -2.72 8.44
N THR A 21 -5.42 -2.64 9.15
CA THR A 21 -5.19 -3.40 10.40
C THR A 21 -5.41 -2.55 11.64
N ASN A 22 -5.13 -1.24 11.56
CA ASN A 22 -5.28 -0.33 12.68
C ASN A 22 -5.78 1.05 12.22
N VAL A 23 -6.55 1.70 13.09
CA VAL A 23 -6.95 3.10 12.94
C VAL A 23 -6.95 3.75 14.32
N LYS A 24 -6.21 4.85 14.47
CA LYS A 24 -6.20 5.69 15.67
C LYS A 24 -6.48 7.11 15.23
N ALA A 25 -7.50 7.73 15.79
CA ALA A 25 -7.84 9.11 15.48
C ALA A 25 -7.93 9.91 16.77
N ASP A 26 -7.39 11.11 16.76
CA ASP A 26 -7.59 12.09 17.81
C ASP A 26 -8.05 13.40 17.18
N SER A 27 -9.36 13.61 17.23
CA SER A 27 -9.96 14.82 16.68
C SER A 27 -9.62 16.07 17.49
N SER A 28 -9.30 15.94 18.77
CA SER A 28 -8.92 17.08 19.63
C SER A 28 -7.51 17.58 19.32
N ASN A 29 -6.61 16.66 18.97
CA ASN A 29 -5.25 16.94 18.54
C ASN A 29 -5.09 16.99 17.01
N HIS A 30 -6.20 16.92 16.26
CA HIS A 30 -6.28 16.99 14.80
C HIS A 30 -5.34 16.02 14.05
N TRP A 31 -5.29 14.74 14.46
CA TRP A 31 -4.51 13.72 13.75
C TRP A 31 -5.21 12.37 13.65
N LEU A 32 -4.73 11.55 12.70
CA LEU A 32 -5.22 10.20 12.40
C LEU A 32 -4.07 9.30 11.92
N ASP A 33 -3.80 8.21 12.63
CA ASP A 33 -2.96 7.12 12.15
C ASP A 33 -3.82 6.01 11.54
N GLU A 34 -3.43 5.54 10.35
CA GLU A 34 -3.97 4.33 9.75
C GLU A 34 -2.84 3.39 9.36
N THR A 35 -2.93 2.14 9.80
CA THR A 35 -2.02 1.06 9.40
C THR A 35 -2.70 0.19 8.36
N PHE A 36 -2.00 -0.02 7.25
CA PHE A 36 -2.42 -0.86 6.16
C PHE A 36 -1.43 -2.01 5.96
N GLU A 37 -1.98 -3.17 5.66
CA GLU A 37 -1.28 -4.38 5.29
C GLU A 37 -1.68 -4.76 3.87
N ILE A 38 -0.72 -5.00 3.00
CA ILE A 38 -0.93 -5.39 1.61
C ILE A 38 -0.21 -6.70 1.37
N LYS A 39 -0.98 -7.77 1.16
CA LYS A 39 -0.44 -9.08 0.81
C LYS A 39 -0.38 -9.22 -0.69
N LEU A 40 0.81 -9.55 -1.18
CA LEU A 40 1.10 -9.77 -2.58
C LEU A 40 1.52 -11.21 -2.77
N ARG A 41 0.84 -11.92 -3.67
CA ARG A 41 1.16 -13.29 -3.99
C ARG A 41 1.36 -13.46 -5.48
N ASN A 42 2.52 -14.01 -5.85
CA ASN A 42 2.87 -14.29 -7.23
C ASN A 42 2.74 -15.79 -7.50
N HIS A 43 1.66 -16.22 -8.13
CA HIS A 43 1.48 -17.61 -8.57
C HIS A 43 2.17 -17.95 -9.90
N LYS A 44 2.90 -17.00 -10.50
CA LYS A 44 3.65 -17.28 -11.73
C LYS A 44 4.92 -18.05 -11.41
N LYS A 45 5.43 -18.74 -12.43
CA LYS A 45 6.73 -19.44 -12.39
C LYS A 45 7.94 -18.51 -12.62
N GLU A 46 7.68 -17.23 -12.85
CA GLU A 46 8.69 -16.21 -13.13
C GLU A 46 8.65 -15.12 -12.05
N PRO A 47 9.79 -14.54 -11.68
CA PRO A 47 9.83 -13.39 -10.80
C PRO A 47 9.17 -12.19 -11.48
N VAL A 48 8.34 -11.47 -10.74
CA VAL A 48 7.64 -10.27 -11.23
C VAL A 48 7.82 -9.10 -10.27
N GLU A 49 7.81 -7.89 -10.80
CA GLU A 49 7.75 -6.68 -10.00
C GLU A 49 6.28 -6.25 -9.88
N ILE A 50 5.75 -6.27 -8.66
CA ILE A 50 4.40 -5.81 -8.38
C ILE A 50 4.48 -4.35 -7.97
N ARG A 51 3.76 -3.50 -8.71
CA ARG A 51 3.59 -2.09 -8.38
C ARG A 51 2.28 -1.86 -7.65
N VAL A 52 2.39 -1.53 -6.36
CA VAL A 52 1.25 -1.18 -5.52
C VAL A 52 1.12 0.34 -5.51
N VAL A 53 0.00 0.88 -5.96
CA VAL A 53 -0.26 2.32 -5.98
C VAL A 53 -1.29 2.65 -4.90
N GLU A 54 -0.88 3.41 -3.90
CA GLU A 54 -1.73 3.85 -2.80
C GLU A 54 -2.05 5.33 -2.95
N HIS A 55 -3.32 5.64 -2.77
CA HIS A 55 -3.81 7.01 -2.84
C HIS A 55 -4.26 7.50 -1.47
N LEU A 56 -3.55 8.49 -0.95
CA LEU A 56 -3.73 9.04 0.38
C LEU A 56 -4.58 10.32 0.30
N PHE A 57 -5.87 10.15 -0.01
CA PHE A 57 -6.79 11.25 -0.28
C PHE A 57 -7.46 11.84 0.96
N ARG A 58 -7.21 11.32 2.17
CA ARG A 58 -7.92 11.80 3.37
C ARG A 58 -7.60 13.26 3.70
N TRP A 59 -6.32 13.64 3.71
CA TRP A 59 -5.85 14.99 4.02
C TRP A 59 -4.59 15.35 3.23
N THR A 60 -4.28 16.65 3.12
CA THR A 60 -3.11 17.15 2.38
C THR A 60 -1.79 16.89 3.12
N ASN A 61 -1.82 16.93 4.45
CA ASN A 61 -0.67 16.62 5.29
C ASN A 61 -0.73 15.14 5.70
N TRP A 62 0.22 14.37 5.18
CA TRP A 62 0.43 12.99 5.59
C TRP A 62 1.92 12.69 5.64
N GLU A 63 2.27 11.81 6.56
CA GLU A 63 3.61 11.26 6.73
C GLU A 63 3.52 9.74 6.89
N ILE A 64 4.51 9.02 6.36
CA ILE A 64 4.62 7.57 6.60
C ILE A 64 5.55 7.39 7.78
N THR A 65 4.95 7.10 8.94
CA THR A 65 5.67 6.90 10.21
C THR A 65 6.30 5.52 10.29
N GLU A 66 5.69 4.53 9.63
CA GLU A 66 6.19 3.16 9.58
C GLU A 66 6.06 2.58 8.17
N LYS A 67 7.08 1.86 7.71
CA LYS A 67 7.10 1.19 6.41
C LYS A 67 7.94 -0.08 6.47
N SER A 68 7.40 -1.17 5.94
CA SER A 68 8.14 -2.43 5.76
C SER A 68 9.09 -2.37 4.57
N ASP A 69 8.68 -1.65 3.52
CA ASP A 69 9.35 -1.61 2.23
C ASP A 69 9.53 -0.15 1.77
N PRO A 70 10.55 0.11 0.94
CA PRO A 70 10.73 1.43 0.35
C PRO A 70 9.53 1.79 -0.53
N PHE A 71 9.03 3.02 -0.38
CA PHE A 71 8.01 3.60 -1.24
C PHE A 71 8.58 4.78 -2.01
N THR A 72 7.98 5.07 -3.15
CA THR A 72 8.24 6.26 -3.94
C THR A 72 7.01 7.15 -3.90
N LYS A 73 7.17 8.40 -3.46
CA LYS A 73 6.11 9.40 -3.55
C LYS A 73 6.04 9.90 -4.99
N THR A 74 5.00 9.52 -5.72
CA THR A 74 4.82 9.91 -7.13
C THR A 74 4.11 11.25 -7.27
N ASN A 75 3.25 11.61 -6.30
CA ASN A 75 2.61 12.92 -6.24
C ASN A 75 2.27 13.28 -4.78
N ALA A 76 1.74 14.48 -4.55
CA ALA A 76 1.36 15.02 -3.24
C ALA A 76 0.50 14.06 -2.41
N GLN A 77 -0.37 13.25 -3.04
CA GLN A 77 -1.30 12.32 -2.39
C GLN A 77 -1.18 10.88 -2.92
N THR A 78 -0.10 10.55 -3.60
CA THR A 78 0.06 9.21 -4.19
C THR A 78 1.46 8.69 -3.93
N MET A 79 1.52 7.46 -3.46
CA MET A 79 2.76 6.73 -3.29
C MET A 79 2.66 5.38 -3.98
N GLU A 80 3.79 4.88 -4.42
CA GLU A 80 3.89 3.54 -4.98
C GLU A 80 4.95 2.72 -4.27
N PHE A 81 4.67 1.43 -4.08
CA PHE A 81 5.65 0.44 -3.67
C PHE A 81 5.99 -0.40 -4.89
N ARG A 82 7.29 -0.62 -5.12
CA ARG A 82 7.79 -1.55 -6.13
C ARG A 82 8.40 -2.73 -5.42
N VAL A 83 7.69 -3.85 -5.47
CA VAL A 83 8.07 -5.02 -4.71
C VAL A 83 8.36 -6.16 -5.68
N PRO A 84 9.64 -6.57 -5.81
CA PRO A 84 9.98 -7.79 -6.53
C PRO A 84 9.51 -8.99 -5.72
N VAL A 85 8.69 -9.83 -6.33
CA VAL A 85 8.18 -11.08 -5.73
C VAL A 85 8.60 -12.22 -6.65
N LYS A 86 9.33 -13.21 -6.10
CA LYS A 86 9.78 -14.36 -6.90
C LYS A 86 8.59 -15.24 -7.27
N ALA A 87 8.87 -16.23 -8.12
CA ALA A 87 7.91 -17.25 -8.49
C ALA A 87 7.38 -17.99 -7.26
N ASP A 88 6.06 -18.14 -7.16
CA ASP A 88 5.35 -18.79 -6.03
C ASP A 88 5.68 -18.21 -4.64
N GLU A 89 6.10 -16.94 -4.59
CA GLU A 89 6.41 -16.24 -3.35
C GLU A 89 5.22 -15.37 -2.91
N GLU A 90 5.04 -15.30 -1.59
CA GLU A 90 4.13 -14.36 -0.94
C GLU A 90 4.97 -13.32 -0.20
N LYS A 91 4.62 -12.05 -0.38
CA LYS A 91 5.24 -10.93 0.32
C LYS A 91 4.17 -10.02 0.89
N THR A 92 4.36 -9.63 2.15
CA THR A 92 3.45 -8.72 2.85
C THR A 92 4.15 -7.39 3.06
N ILE A 93 3.50 -6.32 2.60
CA ILE A 93 3.90 -4.95 2.86
C ILE A 93 3.03 -4.43 4.01
N HIS A 94 3.63 -3.72 4.96
CA HIS A 94 2.87 -2.95 5.94
C HIS A 94 3.38 -1.51 5.98
N TYR A 95 2.48 -0.56 6.13
CA TYR A 95 2.84 0.83 6.37
C TYR A 95 1.80 1.51 7.26
N THR A 96 2.27 2.48 8.03
CA THR A 96 1.42 3.37 8.83
C THR A 96 1.52 4.77 8.27
N VAL A 97 0.38 5.33 7.94
CA VAL A 97 0.23 6.72 7.52
C VAL A 97 -0.33 7.54 8.67
N HIS A 98 0.37 8.61 9.03
CA HIS A 98 -0.05 9.64 9.95
C HIS A 98 -0.60 10.82 9.15
N TYR A 99 -1.88 11.13 9.32
CA TYR A 99 -2.50 12.33 8.79
C TYR A 99 -2.67 13.37 9.89
N SER A 100 -2.46 14.64 9.55
CA SER A 100 -2.73 15.78 10.42
C SER A 100 -3.49 16.87 9.69
N TRP A 101 -4.31 17.63 10.40
CA TRP A 101 -5.10 18.74 9.83
C TRP A 101 -5.23 19.93 10.78
#